data_AF-A0AA88XYL6-F1
#
_entry.id   AF-A0AA88XYL6-F1
#
_cell.length_a   1.000
_cell.length_b   1.000
_cell.length_c   1.000
_cell.angle_alpha   90.00
_cell.angle_beta   90.00
_cell.angle_gamma   90.00
#
_symmetry.space_group_name_H-M   'P 1'
#
loop_
_entity.id
_entity.type
_entity.pdbx_description
1 polymer ?
#
loop_
_entity_poly.entity_id
_entity_poly.type
_entity_poly.pdbx_seq_one_letter_code
_entity_poly.pdbx_strand_id
1 'polypeptide(L)'
;MTSSDREKESQSLISLQVTEEQKQATRELFAREQWEYIEIENNEISENIENTVEQHAIDHDPNSDECEYCLCRPCITDERNRQSWWENESHAPHKRNSALRKDKYKRFWTNLFHRRVWSDPRYLLRKQNALLRDRQDDDVYHRRDLLPKCVIKIVRGWLPNASGKAYMGHKWD
;
A
#
# COMPACT_ATOMS: atom_id res chain seq x y z
N MET A 1 -22.19 -17.95 -16.22
CA MET A 1 -23.49 -17.36 -15.81
C MET A 1 -24.00 -18.23 -14.66
N THR A 2 -24.10 -17.83 -13.39
CA THR A 2 -23.94 -16.57 -12.66
C THR A 2 -23.55 -16.92 -11.21
N SER A 3 -22.71 -16.09 -10.60
CA SER A 3 -22.49 -16.03 -9.15
C SER A 3 -23.78 -15.65 -8.42
N SER A 4 -23.96 -16.12 -7.19
CA SER A 4 -24.32 -15.23 -6.09
C SER A 4 -24.03 -15.90 -4.75
N ASP A 5 -23.79 -15.05 -3.75
CA ASP A 5 -23.86 -15.31 -2.32
C ASP A 5 -22.55 -15.74 -1.64
N ARG A 6 -21.74 -14.74 -1.29
CA ARG A 6 -20.97 -14.77 -0.04
C ARG A 6 -21.07 -13.42 0.68
N GLU A 7 -21.96 -13.44 1.67
CA GLU A 7 -22.00 -12.71 2.93
C GLU A 7 -21.03 -11.52 3.10
N LYS A 8 -21.63 -10.32 3.18
CA LYS A 8 -21.00 -9.05 3.55
C LYS A 8 -20.59 -9.07 5.02
N GLU A 9 -19.30 -9.24 5.31
CA GLU A 9 -18.76 -8.87 6.63
C GLU A 9 -18.69 -7.34 6.75
N SER A 10 -19.58 -6.80 7.58
CA SER A 10 -19.72 -5.38 7.87
C SER A 10 -18.46 -4.81 8.53
N GLN A 11 -17.70 -3.98 7.82
CA GLN A 11 -16.68 -3.12 8.43
C GLN A 11 -17.21 -1.71 8.66
N SER A 12 -16.96 -1.23 9.87
CA SER A 12 -17.53 -0.01 10.45
C SER A 12 -16.89 1.26 9.90
N LEU A 13 -17.73 2.16 9.39
CA LEU A 13 -17.36 3.51 9.01
C LEU A 13 -17.08 4.37 10.25
N ILE A 14 -16.01 5.16 10.25
CA ILE A 14 -15.79 6.20 11.27
C ILE A 14 -16.11 7.54 10.64
N SER A 15 -17.27 8.09 11.00
CA SER A 15 -17.65 9.47 10.71
C SER A 15 -17.19 10.37 11.85
N LEU A 16 -16.56 11.50 11.54
CA LEU A 16 -16.21 12.52 12.52
C LEU A 16 -17.02 13.78 12.24
N GLN A 17 -17.77 14.24 13.22
CA GLN A 17 -18.37 15.58 13.18
C GLN A 17 -17.30 16.58 13.58
N VAL A 18 -17.07 17.57 12.72
CA VAL A 18 -16.08 18.63 12.93
C VAL A 18 -16.75 20.00 12.87
N THR A 19 -16.19 20.98 13.58
CA THR A 19 -16.65 22.37 13.51
C THR A 19 -16.25 23.01 12.19
N GLU A 20 -16.88 24.13 11.81
CA GLU A 20 -16.50 24.88 10.60
C GLU A 20 -15.03 25.36 10.64
N GLU A 21 -14.52 25.71 11.82
CA GLU A 21 -13.11 26.07 12.01
C GLU A 21 -12.18 24.88 11.72
N GLN A 22 -12.53 23.68 12.19
CA GLN A 22 -11.78 22.45 11.92
C GLN A 22 -11.89 22.03 10.45
N LYS A 23 -13.05 22.25 9.83
CA LYS A 23 -13.30 22.01 8.41
C LYS A 23 -12.41 22.92 7.56
N GLN A 24 -12.33 24.20 7.90
CA GLN A 24 -11.47 25.16 7.23
C GLN A 24 -9.99 24.81 7.40
N ALA A 25 -9.54 24.46 8.62
CA ALA A 25 -8.18 23.99 8.85
C ALA A 25 -7.84 22.71 8.07
N THR A 26 -8.81 21.80 7.93
CA THR A 26 -8.67 20.59 7.11
C THR A 26 -8.54 20.93 5.63
N ARG A 27 -9.35 21.86 5.11
CA ARG A 27 -9.25 22.36 3.73
C ARG A 27 -7.90 23.00 3.45
N GLU A 28 -7.41 23.84 4.36
CA GLU A 28 -6.11 24.49 4.23
C GLU A 28 -4.94 23.50 4.26
N LEU A 29 -5.02 22.49 5.13
CA LEU A 29 -4.05 21.40 5.16
C LEU A 29 -4.03 20.63 3.84
N PHE A 30 -5.20 20.21 3.34
CA PHE A 30 -5.29 19.43 2.11
C PHE A 30 -4.86 20.26 0.88
N ALA A 31 -5.20 21.55 0.83
CA ALA A 31 -4.75 22.46 -0.21
C ALA A 31 -3.23 22.64 -0.22
N ARG A 32 -2.61 22.77 0.96
CA ARG A 32 -1.14 22.90 1.08
C ARG A 32 -0.41 21.66 0.60
N GLU A 33 -0.94 20.48 0.92
CA GLU A 33 -0.34 19.19 0.55
C GLU A 33 -0.79 18.68 -0.84
N GLN A 34 -1.59 19.46 -1.57
CA GLN A 34 -2.18 19.10 -2.88
C GLN A 34 -2.99 17.79 -2.83
N TRP A 35 -3.69 17.53 -1.73
CA TRP A 35 -4.53 16.35 -1.57
C TRP A 35 -5.94 16.61 -2.11
N GLU A 36 -6.47 15.62 -2.83
CA GLU A 36 -7.86 15.62 -3.27
C GLU A 36 -8.79 15.46 -2.06
N TYR A 37 -9.82 16.30 -2.00
CA TYR A 37 -10.82 16.32 -0.94
C TYR A 37 -12.20 16.23 -1.57
N ILE A 38 -13.01 15.26 -1.11
CA ILE A 38 -14.41 15.10 -1.51
C ILE A 38 -15.26 15.46 -0.30
N GLU A 39 -16.02 16.55 -0.42
CA GLU A 39 -17.02 16.93 0.58
C GLU A 39 -18.31 16.17 0.29
N ILE A 40 -18.70 15.27 1.20
CA ILE A 40 -19.96 14.54 1.08
C ILE A 40 -20.98 15.24 1.97
N GLU A 41 -21.91 15.98 1.37
CA GLU A 41 -23.07 16.51 2.07
C GLU A 41 -24.06 15.38 2.38
N ASN A 42 -24.72 15.46 3.55
CA ASN A 42 -25.43 14.38 4.23
C ASN A 42 -26.55 13.63 3.46
N ASN A 43 -26.83 13.95 2.19
CA ASN A 43 -27.98 13.43 1.45
C ASN A 43 -27.68 12.51 0.25
N GLU A 44 -26.42 12.24 -0.11
CA GLU A 44 -26.09 11.45 -1.31
C GLU A 44 -25.25 10.19 -1.04
N ILE A 45 -25.28 9.68 0.19
CA ILE A 45 -24.35 8.65 0.67
C ILE A 45 -24.59 7.26 0.03
N SER A 46 -25.75 6.97 -0.57
CA SER A 46 -26.11 5.57 -0.85
C SER A 46 -25.77 5.03 -2.24
N GLU A 47 -25.62 5.86 -3.29
CA GLU A 47 -25.40 5.36 -4.66
C GLU A 47 -24.03 5.75 -5.25
N ASN A 48 -23.40 6.83 -4.77
CA ASN A 48 -22.13 7.30 -5.33
C ASN A 48 -20.90 6.54 -4.80
N ILE A 49 -20.98 5.91 -3.63
CA ILE A 49 -19.80 5.38 -2.91
C ILE A 49 -19.27 4.07 -3.51
N GLU A 50 -20.13 3.21 -4.07
CA GLU A 50 -19.67 1.99 -4.76
C GLU A 50 -18.76 2.31 -5.95
N ASN A 51 -18.97 3.45 -6.62
CA ASN A 51 -18.12 3.91 -7.71
C ASN A 51 -16.84 4.62 -7.22
N THR A 52 -16.84 5.29 -6.06
CA THR A 52 -15.72 6.17 -5.68
C THR A 52 -14.48 5.42 -5.17
N VAL A 53 -14.64 4.23 -4.58
CA VAL A 53 -13.50 3.47 -4.02
C VAL A 53 -12.70 2.74 -5.12
N GLU A 54 -13.32 2.42 -6.25
CA GLU A 54 -12.60 2.01 -7.47
C GLU A 54 -11.91 3.18 -8.19
N GLN A 55 -12.27 4.43 -7.86
CA GLN A 55 -11.85 5.63 -8.58
C GLN A 55 -10.54 6.26 -8.10
N HIS A 56 -10.06 6.05 -6.86
CA HIS A 56 -8.76 6.59 -6.45
C HIS A 56 -7.60 5.70 -6.93
N ALA A 57 -7.46 5.61 -8.24
CA ALA A 57 -6.31 5.04 -8.90
C ALA A 57 -5.25 6.13 -9.09
N ILE A 58 -4.03 5.85 -8.64
CA ILE A 58 -2.89 6.71 -8.95
C ILE A 58 -2.33 6.25 -10.28
N ASP A 59 -2.46 7.11 -11.29
CA ASP A 59 -1.97 6.82 -12.63
C ASP A 59 -0.45 6.74 -12.70
N HIS A 60 0.02 5.94 -13.65
CA HIS A 60 1.43 5.77 -13.95
C HIS A 60 1.88 6.89 -14.91
N ASP A 61 3.05 7.46 -14.67
CA ASP A 61 3.63 8.45 -15.58
C ASP A 61 4.15 7.77 -16.86
N PRO A 62 3.59 8.09 -18.04
CA PRO A 62 4.00 7.45 -19.30
C PRO A 62 5.43 7.80 -19.72
N ASN A 63 6.01 8.89 -19.21
CA ASN A 63 7.36 9.33 -19.53
C ASN A 63 8.44 8.72 -18.63
N SER A 64 8.01 7.95 -17.61
CA SER A 64 8.92 7.33 -16.65
C SER A 64 9.17 5.87 -16.96
N ASP A 65 10.40 5.43 -16.70
CA ASP A 65 10.76 4.02 -16.79
C ASP A 65 9.97 3.17 -15.79
N GLU A 66 9.56 1.99 -16.24
CA GLU A 66 8.86 1.02 -15.41
C GLU A 66 9.83 0.27 -14.51
N CYS A 67 9.52 0.22 -13.22
CA CYS A 67 10.28 -0.60 -12.29
C CYS A 67 10.01 -2.08 -12.53
N GLU A 68 11.07 -2.84 -12.81
CA GLU A 68 10.96 -4.30 -12.98
C GLU A 68 10.34 -5.01 -11.78
N TYR A 69 10.46 -4.46 -10.55
CA TYR A 69 9.96 -5.12 -9.34
C TYR A 69 8.51 -4.78 -9.02
N CYS A 70 8.16 -3.49 -8.97
CA CYS A 70 6.82 -3.05 -8.56
C CYS A 70 5.89 -2.70 -9.71
N LEU A 71 6.38 -2.72 -10.96
CA LEU A 71 5.61 -2.41 -12.18
C LEU A 71 5.10 -0.95 -12.26
N CYS A 72 5.45 -0.10 -11.29
CA CYS A 72 5.12 1.32 -11.29
C CYS A 72 5.99 2.12 -12.24
N ARG A 73 5.43 3.22 -12.79
CA ARG A 73 6.15 4.26 -13.52
C ARG A 73 5.90 5.63 -12.84
N PRO A 74 6.90 6.25 -12.24
CA PRO A 74 8.20 5.67 -11.88
C PRO A 74 8.07 4.62 -10.77
N CYS A 75 9.20 4.03 -10.35
CA CYS A 75 9.24 3.11 -9.22
C CYS A 75 8.50 3.67 -7.99
N ILE A 76 7.81 2.82 -7.24
CA ILE A 76 7.13 3.26 -6.00
C ILE A 76 8.10 3.83 -4.95
N THR A 77 9.38 3.48 -5.05
CA THR A 77 10.45 3.97 -4.19
C THR A 77 11.27 5.09 -4.85
N ASP A 78 10.81 5.64 -5.99
CA ASP A 78 11.38 6.84 -6.60
C ASP A 78 11.10 8.06 -5.73
N GLU A 79 12.04 9.00 -5.67
CA GLU A 79 11.94 10.22 -4.87
C GLU A 79 10.70 11.07 -5.23
N ARG A 80 10.22 11.00 -6.48
CA ARG A 80 8.97 11.66 -6.91
C ARG A 80 7.73 11.09 -6.24
N ASN A 81 7.79 9.84 -5.78
CA ASN A 81 6.73 9.18 -5.02
C ASN A 81 6.91 9.31 -3.50
N ARG A 82 7.91 10.10 -3.04
CA ARG A 82 8.22 10.24 -1.62
C ARG A 82 7.00 10.69 -0.81
N GLN A 83 6.81 10.03 0.31
CA GLN A 83 5.71 10.31 1.24
C GLN A 83 6.26 10.85 2.56
N SER A 84 5.45 11.60 3.30
CA SER A 84 5.82 12.17 4.60
C SER A 84 6.25 11.12 5.64
N TRP A 85 5.79 9.88 5.49
CA TRP A 85 6.15 8.76 6.36
C TRP A 85 7.46 8.08 5.95
N TRP A 86 8.15 8.48 4.89
CA TRP A 86 9.45 7.91 4.53
C TRP A 86 10.51 8.30 5.57
N GLU A 87 11.49 7.43 5.76
CA GLU A 87 12.62 7.74 6.64
C GLU A 87 13.64 8.55 5.84
N ASN A 88 14.15 9.62 6.45
CA ASN A 88 15.19 10.45 5.83
C ASN A 88 16.58 9.80 5.95
N GLU A 89 16.80 9.05 7.02
CA GLU A 89 18.09 8.46 7.37
C GLU A 89 17.93 7.01 7.83
N SER A 90 19.02 6.25 7.77
CA SER A 90 19.05 4.89 8.30
C SER A 90 19.10 4.91 9.83
N HIS A 91 18.24 4.12 10.46
CA HIS A 91 18.22 3.92 11.91
C HIS A 91 19.36 3.01 12.33
N ALA A 92 19.81 3.14 13.58
CA ALA A 92 20.73 2.18 14.17
C ALA A 92 20.11 0.75 14.19
N PRO A 93 20.92 -0.31 13.98
CA PRO A 93 20.52 -1.71 14.15
C PRO A 93 19.81 -1.99 15.48
N HIS A 94 18.50 -2.24 15.46
CA HIS A 94 17.73 -2.45 16.69
C HIS A 94 16.57 -3.44 16.52
N LYS A 95 16.19 -4.16 17.59
CA LYS A 95 15.08 -5.14 17.56
C LYS A 95 13.73 -4.48 17.23
N ARG A 96 13.52 -3.23 17.68
CA ARG A 96 12.31 -2.42 17.41
C ARG A 96 12.07 -2.17 15.93
N ASN A 97 13.13 -2.17 15.12
CA ASN A 97 13.06 -1.90 13.69
C ASN A 97 12.15 -2.93 12.98
N SER A 98 11.99 -4.13 13.54
CA SER A 98 11.06 -5.14 13.01
C SER A 98 9.61 -4.65 12.98
N ALA A 99 9.13 -4.01 14.05
CA ALA A 99 7.77 -3.46 14.11
C ALA A 99 7.61 -2.28 13.14
N LEU A 100 8.60 -1.37 13.11
CA LEU A 100 8.61 -0.23 12.20
C LEU A 100 8.59 -0.67 10.73
N ARG A 101 9.37 -1.70 10.36
CA ARG A 101 9.36 -2.25 8.99
C ARG A 101 7.98 -2.77 8.60
N LYS A 102 7.29 -3.48 9.49
CA LYS A 102 5.93 -3.98 9.23
C LYS A 102 4.95 -2.83 8.94
N ASP A 103 5.05 -1.72 9.67
CA ASP A 103 4.26 -0.53 9.39
C ASP A 103 4.57 0.06 8.01
N LYS A 104 5.87 0.25 7.67
CA LYS A 104 6.27 0.74 6.33
C LYS A 104 5.79 -0.19 5.22
N TYR A 105 5.93 -1.49 5.40
CA TYR A 105 5.44 -2.50 4.44
C TYR A 105 3.94 -2.38 4.20
N LYS A 106 3.14 -2.17 5.26
CA LYS A 106 1.69 -1.95 5.12
C LYS A 106 1.40 -0.69 4.30
N ARG A 107 2.10 0.41 4.57
CA ARG A 107 1.93 1.68 3.84
C ARG A 107 2.31 1.57 2.36
N PHE A 108 3.42 0.90 2.06
CA PHE A 108 3.79 0.59 0.68
C PHE A 108 2.78 -0.33 0.01
N TRP A 109 2.27 -1.34 0.73
CA TRP A 109 1.25 -2.23 0.18
C TRP A 109 0.00 -1.47 -0.25
N THR A 110 -0.48 -0.54 0.57
CA THR A 110 -1.61 0.33 0.23
C THR A 110 -1.32 1.21 -0.99
N ASN A 111 -0.10 1.77 -1.08
CA ASN A 111 0.30 2.58 -2.23
C ASN A 111 0.33 1.79 -3.56
N LEU A 112 0.72 0.52 -3.50
CA LEU A 112 0.72 -0.39 -4.65
C LEU A 112 -0.70 -0.83 -5.02
N PHE A 113 -1.59 -0.95 -4.02
CA PHE A 113 -3.01 -1.20 -4.24
C PHE A 113 -3.66 -0.06 -5.03
N HIS A 114 -3.44 1.20 -4.64
CA HIS A 114 -3.95 2.37 -5.39
C HIS A 114 -3.35 2.51 -6.80
N ARG A 115 -2.22 1.85 -7.08
CA ARG A 115 -1.60 1.79 -8.42
C ARG A 115 -1.96 0.53 -9.20
N ARG A 116 -2.95 -0.24 -8.72
CA ARG A 116 -3.45 -1.46 -9.37
C ARG A 116 -2.38 -2.52 -9.65
N VAL A 117 -1.27 -2.50 -8.90
CA VAL A 117 -0.16 -3.45 -9.08
C VAL A 117 -0.60 -4.88 -8.75
N TRP A 118 -1.49 -5.03 -7.77
CA TRP A 118 -1.96 -6.34 -7.31
C TRP A 118 -2.91 -7.04 -8.28
N SER A 119 -3.51 -6.29 -9.20
CA SER A 119 -4.32 -6.83 -10.30
C SER A 119 -3.56 -6.92 -11.62
N ASP A 120 -2.30 -6.45 -11.70
CA ASP A 120 -1.48 -6.57 -12.91
C ASP A 120 -1.22 -8.06 -13.23
N PRO A 121 -1.51 -8.53 -14.47
CA PRO A 121 -1.30 -9.93 -14.86
C PRO A 121 0.13 -10.43 -14.64
N ARG A 122 1.13 -9.57 -14.78
CA ARG A 122 2.55 -9.90 -14.59
C ARG A 122 2.87 -10.10 -13.11
N TYR A 123 2.25 -9.32 -12.22
CA TYR A 123 2.35 -9.54 -10.79
C TYR A 123 1.68 -10.87 -10.39
N LEU A 124 0.47 -11.13 -10.89
CA LEU A 124 -0.25 -12.38 -10.61
C LEU A 124 0.57 -13.60 -11.04
N LEU A 125 1.20 -13.55 -12.21
CA LEU A 125 2.09 -14.62 -12.69
C LEU A 125 3.32 -14.80 -11.77
N ARG A 126 3.95 -13.72 -11.30
CA ARG A 126 5.06 -13.79 -10.34
C ARG A 126 4.62 -14.42 -9.03
N LYS A 127 3.46 -14.02 -8.51
CA LYS A 127 2.88 -14.58 -7.29
C LYS A 127 2.61 -16.07 -7.44
N GLN A 128 1.98 -16.48 -8.53
CA GLN A 128 1.73 -17.89 -8.83
C GLN A 128 3.04 -18.70 -8.88
N ASN A 129 4.06 -18.20 -9.58
CA ASN A 129 5.35 -18.88 -9.69
C ASN A 129 6.05 -19.02 -8.34
N ALA A 130 5.97 -18.01 -7.47
CA ALA A 130 6.49 -18.10 -6.12
C ALA A 130 5.74 -19.16 -5.30
N LEU A 131 4.40 -19.14 -5.32
CA LEU A 131 3.55 -20.11 -4.62
C LEU A 131 3.81 -21.56 -5.07
N LEU A 132 4.15 -21.78 -6.35
CA LEU A 132 4.51 -23.10 -6.86
C LEU A 132 5.87 -23.61 -6.37
N ARG A 133 6.79 -22.71 -5.98
CA ARG A 133 8.12 -23.08 -5.48
C ARG A 133 8.08 -23.50 -4.01
N ASP A 134 7.38 -22.77 -3.13
CA ASP A 134 7.26 -23.17 -1.72
C ASP A 134 6.00 -24.00 -1.44
N ARG A 135 5.91 -25.19 -2.02
CA ARG A 135 4.84 -26.17 -1.74
C ARG A 135 4.79 -26.69 -0.28
N GLN A 136 5.45 -26.03 0.67
CA GLN A 136 5.44 -26.41 2.09
C GLN A 136 4.43 -25.57 2.88
N ASP A 137 3.31 -26.22 3.19
CA ASP A 137 2.40 -26.04 4.33
C ASP A 137 2.28 -24.63 4.92
N ASP A 138 1.24 -23.91 4.50
CA ASP A 138 0.30 -23.16 5.35
C ASP A 138 -0.61 -22.29 4.47
N ASP A 139 -1.94 -22.46 4.63
CA ASP A 139 -2.98 -21.67 3.94
C ASP A 139 -2.84 -20.15 4.11
N VAL A 140 -2.18 -19.72 5.19
CA VAL A 140 -1.95 -18.31 5.51
C VAL A 140 -1.08 -17.61 4.46
N TYR A 141 -0.14 -18.32 3.85
CA TYR A 141 0.81 -17.70 2.93
C TYR A 141 0.26 -17.53 1.51
N HIS A 142 -0.69 -18.36 1.07
CA HIS A 142 -1.37 -18.21 -0.21
C HIS A 142 -2.19 -16.90 -0.29
N ARG A 143 -2.63 -16.38 0.85
CA ARG A 143 -3.45 -15.16 0.94
C ARG A 143 -2.65 -13.87 0.87
N ARG A 144 -1.35 -13.87 1.22
CA ARG A 144 -0.56 -12.63 1.30
C ARG A 144 0.03 -12.23 -0.05
N ASP A 145 0.14 -10.93 -0.27
CA ASP A 145 0.83 -10.38 -1.43
C ASP A 145 2.35 -10.34 -1.25
N LEU A 146 3.05 -10.40 -2.38
CA LEU A 146 4.51 -10.34 -2.45
C LEU A 146 4.96 -8.90 -2.60
N LEU A 147 5.54 -8.34 -1.54
CA LEU A 147 6.10 -7.01 -1.62
C LEU A 147 7.28 -6.95 -2.60
N PRO A 148 7.33 -5.97 -3.52
CA PRO A 148 8.41 -5.81 -4.47
C PRO A 148 9.79 -5.67 -3.83
N LYS A 149 10.83 -6.18 -4.50
CA LYS A 149 12.21 -6.09 -4.01
C LYS A 149 12.70 -4.65 -3.82
N CYS A 150 12.24 -3.70 -4.65
CA CYS A 150 12.54 -2.27 -4.45
C CYS A 150 12.07 -1.77 -3.07
N VAL A 151 10.84 -2.10 -2.66
CA VAL A 151 10.28 -1.77 -1.35
C VAL A 151 11.05 -2.47 -0.22
N ILE A 152 11.36 -3.76 -0.38
CA ILE A 152 12.11 -4.52 0.63
C ILE A 152 13.50 -3.89 0.84
N LYS A 153 14.20 -3.55 -0.25
CA LYS A 153 15.54 -2.98 -0.20
C LYS A 153 15.55 -1.62 0.51
N ILE A 154 14.65 -0.71 0.15
CA ILE A 154 14.63 0.63 0.74
C ILE A 154 14.25 0.58 2.23
N VAL A 155 13.22 -0.18 2.60
CA VAL A 155 12.75 -0.28 3.98
C VAL A 155 13.79 -0.98 4.87
N ARG A 156 14.49 -2.01 4.37
CA ARG A 156 15.57 -2.66 5.12
C ARG A 156 16.80 -1.75 5.25
N GLY A 157 17.04 -0.87 4.28
CA GLY A 157 18.06 0.17 4.34
C GLY A 157 17.77 1.22 5.41
N TRP A 158 16.51 1.67 5.53
CA TRP A 158 16.09 2.59 6.59
C TRP A 158 16.09 1.95 7.98
N LEU A 159 15.71 0.68 8.06
CA LEU A 159 15.42 0.01 9.33
C LEU A 159 16.18 -1.31 9.43
N PRO A 160 17.51 -1.27 9.66
CA PRO A 160 18.32 -2.48 9.67
C PRO A 160 17.95 -3.43 10.81
N ASN A 161 18.25 -4.72 10.62
CA ASN A 161 18.18 -5.68 11.72
C ASN A 161 19.26 -5.43 12.76
N ALA A 162 19.02 -5.87 14.00
CA ALA A 162 20.07 -5.93 15.01
C ALA A 162 21.24 -6.81 14.53
N SER A 163 22.46 -6.46 14.93
CA SER A 163 23.68 -7.18 14.57
C SER A 163 23.55 -8.69 14.82
N GLY A 164 23.97 -9.50 13.85
CA GLY A 164 23.91 -10.96 13.92
C GLY A 164 22.53 -11.57 13.63
N LYS A 165 21.49 -10.79 13.32
CA LYS A 165 20.18 -11.32 12.91
C LYS A 165 19.94 -11.21 11.41
N ALA A 166 19.83 -12.35 10.74
CA ALA A 166 19.38 -12.41 9.36
C ALA A 166 17.94 -11.88 9.21
N TYR A 167 17.62 -11.28 8.06
CA TYR A 167 16.25 -10.95 7.74
C TYR A 167 15.48 -12.23 7.50
N MET A 168 14.46 -12.47 8.31
CA MET A 168 13.42 -13.44 7.98
C MET A 168 12.65 -12.83 6.80
N GLY A 169 12.91 -13.32 5.59
CA GLY A 169 12.08 -13.02 4.43
C GLY A 169 10.70 -13.64 4.59
N HIS A 170 9.79 -13.31 3.68
CA HIS A 170 8.86 -14.37 3.28
C HIS A 170 9.70 -15.51 2.68
N LYS A 171 9.29 -16.77 2.80
CA LYS A 171 10.07 -17.92 2.33
C LYS A 171 10.34 -17.96 0.81
N TRP A 172 9.85 -16.98 0.05
CA TRP A 172 9.79 -16.97 -1.42
C TRP A 172 11.04 -16.48 -2.18
N ASP A 173 12.22 -16.40 -1.56
CA ASP A 173 13.49 -16.06 -2.24
C ASP A 173 14.34 -17.31 -2.48
#